data_AF-A0A202EDQ5-F1
#
_entry.id   AF-A0A202EDQ5-F1
#
_cell.length_a   1.000
_cell.length_b   1.000
_cell.length_c   1.000
_cell.angle_alpha   90.00
_cell.angle_beta   90.00
_cell.angle_gamma   90.00
#
_symmetry.space_group_name_H-M   'P 1'
#
loop_
_entity.id
_entity.type
_entity.pdbx_description
1 polymer ?
#
loop_
_entity_poly.entity_id
_entity_poly.type
_entity_poly.pdbx_seq_one_letter_code
_entity_poly.pdbx_strand_id
1 'polypeptide(L)'
;MTELEIPPDATEDRATALVTEHVAVGDVVEVWEADRTDASDPDRTGEVTGLEPGYLELDGKSLGEGSVRYTEIHSLIKLKDE
;
A
#
# COMPACT_ATOMS: atom_id res chain seq x y z
N MET A 1 2.16 8.53 11.68
CA MET A 1 2.75 8.13 10.40
C MET A 1 3.65 6.93 10.65
N THR A 2 3.39 5.81 9.98
CA THR A 2 4.22 4.60 10.09
C THR A 2 4.56 4.14 8.67
N GLU A 3 5.83 3.91 8.38
CA GLU A 3 6.30 3.50 7.07
C GLU A 3 6.64 2.01 7.06
N LEU A 4 6.28 1.33 5.97
CA LEU A 4 6.61 -0.05 5.66
C LEU A 4 7.32 -0.07 4.31
N GLU A 5 8.53 -0.60 4.29
CA GLU A 5 9.21 -0.93 3.04
C GLU A 5 9.00 -2.41 2.71
N ILE A 6 8.53 -2.66 1.48
CA ILE A 6 8.37 -4.00 0.96
C ILE A 6 9.61 -4.29 0.11
N PRO A 7 10.38 -5.34 0.44
CA PRO A 7 11.53 -5.70 -0.36
C PRO A 7 11.10 -6.02 -1.80
N PRO A 8 11.80 -5.54 -2.84
CA PRO A 8 11.48 -5.86 -4.24
C PRO A 8 11.66 -7.36 -4.56
N ASP A 9 12.39 -8.10 -3.72
CA ASP A 9 12.56 -9.55 -3.80
C ASP A 9 11.53 -10.31 -2.93
N ALA A 10 10.60 -9.61 -2.27
CA ALA A 10 9.56 -10.24 -1.49
C ALA A 10 8.57 -10.98 -2.40
N THR A 11 8.26 -12.22 -2.04
CA THR A 11 7.18 -12.97 -2.69
C THR A 11 5.83 -12.33 -2.38
N GLU A 12 4.84 -12.57 -3.24
CA GLU A 12 3.47 -12.04 -3.09
C GLU A 12 2.87 -12.34 -1.70
N ASP A 13 3.02 -13.57 -1.20
CA ASP A 13 2.60 -13.94 0.16
C ASP A 13 3.28 -13.11 1.25
N ARG A 14 4.59 -12.85 1.10
CA ARG A 14 5.36 -12.09 2.09
C ARG A 14 4.97 -10.62 2.06
N ALA A 15 4.81 -10.03 0.88
CA ALA A 15 4.34 -8.67 0.72
C ALA A 15 2.92 -8.50 1.27
N THR A 16 2.02 -9.45 0.98
CA THR A 16 0.65 -9.51 1.52
C THR A 16 0.65 -9.52 3.05
N ALA A 17 1.47 -10.38 3.66
CA ALA A 17 1.57 -10.46 5.12
C ALA A 17 2.06 -9.14 5.72
N LEU A 18 3.14 -8.57 5.17
CA LEU A 18 3.70 -7.30 5.64
C LEU A 18 2.68 -6.15 5.59
N VAL A 19 1.96 -6.02 4.47
CA VAL A 19 0.95 -4.96 4.32
C VAL A 19 -0.22 -5.19 5.27
N THR A 20 -0.75 -6.41 5.33
CA THR A 20 -1.88 -6.76 6.22
C THR A 20 -1.52 -6.61 7.70
N GLU A 21 -0.26 -6.82 8.08
CA GLU A 21 0.22 -6.58 9.45
C GLU A 21 0.43 -5.09 9.76
N HIS A 22 0.68 -4.27 8.74
CA HIS A 22 0.97 -2.84 8.88
C HIS A 22 -0.26 -1.93 8.81
N VAL A 23 -1.23 -2.29 7.96
CA VAL A 23 -2.45 -1.51 7.70
C VAL A 23 -3.71 -2.32 7.95
N ALA A 24 -4.76 -1.63 8.36
CA ALA A 24 -6.09 -2.19 8.51
C ALA A 24 -7.08 -1.46 7.61
N VAL A 25 -8.22 -2.10 7.36
CA VAL A 25 -9.36 -1.43 6.71
C VAL A 25 -9.78 -0.21 7.54
N GLY A 26 -9.86 0.95 6.89
CA GLY A 26 -10.09 2.27 7.47
C GLY A 26 -8.82 3.10 7.69
N ASP A 27 -7.62 2.57 7.47
CA ASP A 27 -6.39 3.36 7.50
C ASP A 27 -6.17 4.10 6.17
N VAL A 28 -5.73 5.35 6.22
CA VAL A 28 -5.31 6.10 5.02
C VAL A 28 -3.84 5.82 4.74
N VAL A 29 -3.52 5.45 3.50
CA VAL A 29 -2.16 5.04 3.12
C VAL A 29 -1.70 5.73 1.84
N GLU A 30 -0.40 5.98 1.76
CA GLU A 30 0.31 6.39 0.56
C GLU A 30 1.13 5.21 0.06
N VAL A 31 1.02 4.94 -1.24
CA VAL A 31 1.65 3.85 -1.94
C VAL A 31 2.65 4.41 -2.92
N TRP A 32 3.86 3.87 -2.87
CA TRP A 32 4.99 4.24 -3.70
C TRP A 32 5.45 3.00 -4.46
N GLU A 33 5.42 3.05 -5.78
CA GLU A 33 5.80 1.93 -6.66
C GLU A 33 7.31 1.92 -6.96
N ALA A 34 8.00 3.04 -6.68
CA ALA A 34 9.42 3.22 -6.89
C ALA A 34 10.10 3.89 -5.68
N ASP A 35 11.44 3.98 -5.74
CA ASP A 35 12.24 4.73 -4.77
C ASP A 35 11.67 6.13 -4.57
N ARG A 36 11.31 6.43 -3.32
CA ARG A 36 10.87 7.76 -2.92
C ARG A 36 12.01 8.75 -3.11
N THR A 37 11.88 9.62 -4.11
CA THR A 37 12.72 10.82 -4.20
C THR A 37 11.98 11.97 -3.53
N ASP A 38 12.69 12.84 -2.80
CA ASP A 38 12.11 13.97 -2.04
C ASP A 38 11.30 14.99 -2.88
N ALA A 39 11.26 14.82 -4.21
CA ALA A 39 10.55 15.68 -5.14
C ALA A 39 9.37 15.00 -5.86
N SER A 40 9.12 13.71 -5.63
CA SER A 40 7.99 13.00 -6.23
C SER A 40 6.80 12.96 -5.28
N ASP A 41 5.60 13.15 -5.84
CA ASP A 41 4.34 12.79 -5.21
C ASP A 41 4.20 11.26 -5.10
N PRO A 42 3.42 10.74 -4.14
CA PRO A 42 3.11 9.32 -4.08
C PRO A 42 2.39 8.86 -5.35
N ASP A 43 2.68 7.65 -5.82
CA ASP A 43 2.01 7.07 -6.99
C ASP A 43 0.51 6.93 -6.75
N ARG A 44 0.13 6.54 -5.52
CA ARG A 44 -1.26 6.52 -5.08
C ARG A 44 -1.43 6.89 -3.61
N THR A 45 -2.58 7.46 -3.29
CA THR A 45 -3.02 7.71 -1.92
C THR A 45 -4.49 7.41 -1.81
N GLY A 46 -4.91 6.73 -0.73
CA GLY A 46 -6.30 6.40 -0.49
C GLY A 46 -6.54 5.71 0.85
N GLU A 47 -7.81 5.60 1.24
CA GLU A 47 -8.23 4.84 2.43
C GLU A 47 -8.30 3.35 2.11
N VAL A 48 -7.68 2.49 2.92
CA VAL A 48 -7.77 1.03 2.79
C VAL A 48 -9.21 0.59 3.04
N THR A 49 -9.89 0.12 2.01
CA THR A 49 -11.25 -0.41 2.13
C THR A 49 -11.31 -1.93 2.10
N GLY A 50 -10.25 -2.57 1.60
CA GLY A 50 -10.15 -4.02 1.46
C GLY A 50 -8.70 -4.49 1.36
N LEU A 51 -8.46 -5.69 1.87
CA LEU A 51 -7.15 -6.35 1.90
C LEU A 51 -7.31 -7.74 1.27
N GLU A 52 -7.18 -7.79 -0.05
CA GLU A 52 -7.30 -9.02 -0.82
C GLU A 52 -5.94 -9.71 -0.96
N PRO A 53 -5.88 -11.04 -1.18
CA PRO A 53 -4.62 -11.73 -1.40
C PRO A 53 -3.94 -11.20 -2.67
N GLY A 54 -2.76 -10.59 -2.51
CA GLY A 54 -2.00 -9.96 -3.60
C GLY A 54 -2.39 -8.52 -3.94
N TYR A 55 -3.51 -7.98 -3.40
CA TYR A 55 -4.01 -6.65 -3.77
C TYR A 55 -4.53 -5.84 -2.57
N LEU A 56 -4.14 -4.58 -2.51
CA LEU A 56 -4.68 -3.58 -1.61
C LEU A 56 -5.82 -2.83 -2.29
N GLU A 57 -7.02 -2.77 -1.71
CA GLU A 57 -8.11 -1.94 -2.21
C GLU A 57 -8.13 -0.59 -1.49
N LEU A 58 -8.12 0.49 -2.27
CA LEU A 58 -8.15 1.86 -1.78
C LEU A 58 -9.44 2.59 -2.23
N ASP A 59 -9.99 3.42 -1.36
CA ASP A 59 -11.17 4.26 -1.57
C ASP A 59 -12.44 3.53 -2.06
N GLY A 60 -12.56 2.24 -1.73
CA GLY A 60 -13.71 1.42 -2.14
C GLY A 60 -13.73 1.11 -3.62
N LYS A 61 -12.59 1.28 -4.32
CA LYS A 61 -12.48 1.02 -5.74
C LYS A 61 -12.06 -0.42 -6.02
N SER A 62 -12.71 -1.03 -6.99
CA SER A 62 -12.44 -2.39 -7.48
C SER A 62 -11.01 -2.55 -8.04
N LEU A 63 -10.60 -3.83 -8.19
CA LEU A 63 -9.31 -4.37 -8.67
C LEU A 63 -8.65 -3.76 -9.94
N GLY A 64 -9.26 -2.78 -10.60
CA GLY A 64 -8.69 -2.07 -11.75
C GLY A 64 -8.73 -0.54 -11.69
N GLU A 65 -9.48 0.04 -10.75
CA GLU A 65 -9.67 1.51 -10.67
C GLU A 65 -8.98 2.15 -9.46
N GLY A 66 -8.67 1.38 -8.43
CA GLY A 66 -7.96 1.89 -7.24
C GLY A 66 -7.13 0.87 -6.48
N SER A 67 -7.25 -0.43 -6.80
CA SER A 67 -6.42 -1.43 -6.15
C SER A 67 -4.97 -1.42 -6.64
N VAL A 68 -4.05 -1.80 -5.76
CA VAL A 68 -2.60 -1.88 -6.04
C VAL A 68 -2.07 -3.26 -5.64
N ARG A 69 -1.19 -3.84 -6.46
CA ARG A 69 -0.55 -5.12 -6.12
C ARG A 69 0.53 -4.94 -5.08
N TYR A 70 0.55 -5.76 -4.04
CA TYR A 70 1.59 -5.66 -3.02
C TYR A 70 3.02 -5.86 -3.56
N THR A 71 3.17 -6.58 -4.67
CA THR A 71 4.47 -6.78 -5.35
C THR A 71 4.93 -5.57 -6.16
N GLU A 72 4.01 -4.66 -6.50
CA GLU A 72 4.33 -3.38 -7.17
C GLU A 72 4.61 -2.28 -6.14
N ILE A 73 4.20 -2.48 -4.88
CA ILE A 73 4.47 -1.54 -3.79
C ILE A 73 5.91 -1.70 -3.34
N HIS A 74 6.69 -0.64 -3.46
CA HIS A 74 8.03 -0.56 -2.89
C HIS A 74 7.97 -0.03 -1.45
N SER A 75 7.19 1.03 -1.23
CA SER A 75 7.02 1.64 0.09
C SER A 75 5.56 2.00 0.33
N LEU A 76 5.11 1.72 1.55
CA LEU A 76 3.76 1.99 2.00
C LEU A 76 3.79 2.80 3.29
N ILE A 77 3.19 3.98 3.26
CA ILE A 77 3.16 4.91 4.37
C ILE A 77 1.75 4.99 4.89
N LYS A 78 1.55 4.60 6.14
CA LYS A 78 0.30 4.79 6.86
C LYS A 78 0.25 6.20 7.43
N LEU A 79 -0.67 7.00 6.90
CA LEU A 79 -1.06 8.27 7.48
C LEU A 79 -1.95 7.95 8.70
N LYS A 80 -1.64 8.56 9.86
CA LYS A 80 -2.53 8.42 11.01
C LYS A 80 -3.70 9.36 10.77
N ASP A 81 -4.92 8.83 10.81
CA ASP A 81 -6.13 9.64 10.95
C ASP A 81 -6.08 10.36 12.31
N GLU A 82 -6.40 11.66 12.33
CA GLU A 82 -6.38 12.53 13.52
C GLU A 82 -7.60 12.33 14.43
#